data_AF-U6DAY4-F1
#
_entry.id   AF-U6DAY4-F1
#
_cell.length_a   1.000
_cell.length_b   1.000
_cell.length_c   1.000
_cell.angle_alpha   90.00
_cell.angle_beta   90.00
_cell.angle_gamma   90.00
#
_symmetry.space_group_name_H-M   'P 1'
#
loop_
_entity.id
_entity.type
_entity.pdbx_description
1 polymer ?
#
loop_
_entity_poly.entity_id
_entity_poly.type
_entity_poly.pdbx_seq_one_letter_code
_entity_poly.pdbx_strand_id
1 'polypeptide(L)'
;SAGAGLPESVIWAVNAGGEAHVDVHGIHFRKDPLEGRVGRASDYGMKLPILRSNPEDQILYQTERYNEETFGYEVPIKEEGDYVLVLKFAEVYFAQSQQKVFDVRLNGHVVVKDLDIFDRVGHSTAHDEIIPMSIRKGKLSVQGEVSTFTGKLYIEFVKGYYDNPKVCALYIMAGTVDDVPKLQPHPGLEKKEEEEEE
;
A
#
# COMPACT_ATOMS: atom_id res chain seq x y z
N SER A 1 -14.06 25.24 -5.50
CA SER A 1 -14.10 24.09 -6.42
C SER A 1 -14.73 22.93 -5.66
N ALA A 2 -15.78 22.31 -6.18
CA ALA A 2 -16.29 21.07 -5.60
C ALA A 2 -15.15 20.05 -5.68
N GLY A 3 -14.62 19.61 -4.54
CA GLY A 3 -13.61 18.55 -4.51
C GLY A 3 -14.21 17.31 -5.16
N ALA A 4 -13.51 16.76 -6.16
CA ALA A 4 -13.89 15.49 -6.74
C ALA A 4 -13.98 14.46 -5.60
N GLY A 5 -14.98 13.58 -5.64
CA GLY A 5 -15.08 12.52 -4.63
C GLY A 5 -13.83 11.66 -4.64
N LEU A 6 -13.47 11.05 -3.50
CA LEU A 6 -12.35 10.10 -3.41
C LEU A 6 -12.24 9.13 -4.62
N PRO A 7 -13.31 8.47 -5.09
CA PRO A 7 -13.21 7.56 -6.24
C PRO A 7 -12.84 8.26 -7.56
N GLU A 8 -13.21 9.53 -7.75
CA GLU A 8 -12.86 10.30 -8.94
C GLU A 8 -11.40 10.75 -8.94
N SER A 9 -10.79 10.82 -7.75
CA SER A 9 -9.38 11.15 -7.58
C SER A 9 -8.46 9.93 -7.78
N VAL A 10 -8.98 8.71 -7.68
CA VAL A 10 -8.19 7.48 -7.85
C VAL A 10 -7.84 7.28 -9.32
N ILE A 11 -6.54 7.27 -9.62
CA ILE A 11 -6.03 7.04 -10.98
C ILE A 11 -5.80 5.54 -11.26
N TRP A 12 -5.47 4.78 -10.22
CA TRP A 12 -5.12 3.38 -10.35
C TRP A 12 -5.26 2.63 -9.03
N ALA A 13 -5.98 1.50 -9.00
CA ALA A 13 -6.11 0.65 -7.83
C ALA A 13 -6.11 -0.83 -8.24
N VAL A 14 -5.46 -1.68 -7.45
CA VAL A 14 -5.30 -3.12 -7.66
C VAL A 14 -5.40 -3.88 -6.34
N ASN A 15 -6.18 -4.97 -6.36
CA ASN A 15 -6.18 -5.97 -5.31
C ASN A 15 -5.15 -7.06 -5.66
N ALA A 16 -4.04 -7.12 -4.93
CA ALA A 16 -2.93 -8.00 -5.24
C ALA A 16 -3.21 -9.43 -4.75
N GLY A 17 -3.03 -10.40 -5.64
CA GLY A 17 -3.38 -11.81 -5.40
C GLY A 17 -4.89 -12.10 -5.38
N GLY A 18 -5.74 -11.11 -5.58
CA GLY A 18 -7.20 -11.24 -5.51
C GLY A 18 -7.95 -10.81 -6.78
N GLU A 19 -9.26 -10.95 -6.75
CA GLU A 19 -10.18 -10.46 -7.78
C GLU A 19 -10.50 -8.97 -7.61
N ALA A 20 -11.19 -8.40 -8.60
CA ALA A 20 -11.64 -7.01 -8.53
C ALA A 20 -12.62 -6.80 -7.37
N HIS A 21 -12.54 -5.65 -6.71
CA HIS A 21 -13.35 -5.31 -5.56
C HIS A 21 -13.61 -3.79 -5.50
N VAL A 22 -14.74 -3.38 -4.93
CA VAL A 22 -15.05 -1.97 -4.69
C VAL A 22 -15.16 -1.78 -3.19
N ASP A 23 -14.34 -0.91 -2.64
CA ASP A 23 -14.31 -0.64 -1.20
C ASP A 23 -15.51 0.21 -0.73
N VAL A 24 -15.69 0.36 0.57
CA VAL A 24 -16.76 1.18 1.17
C VAL A 24 -16.69 2.67 0.81
N HIS A 25 -15.54 3.15 0.32
CA HIS A 25 -15.33 4.51 -0.14
C HIS A 25 -15.55 4.67 -1.65
N GLY A 26 -15.91 3.59 -2.36
CA GLY A 26 -16.17 3.57 -3.79
C GLY A 26 -14.92 3.40 -4.66
N ILE A 27 -13.75 3.14 -4.08
CA ILE A 27 -12.52 2.88 -4.84
C ILE A 27 -12.65 1.52 -5.52
N HIS A 28 -12.55 1.51 -6.85
CA HIS A 28 -12.59 0.29 -7.64
C HIS A 28 -11.19 -0.32 -7.81
N PHE A 29 -10.87 -1.30 -6.98
CA PHE A 29 -9.68 -2.13 -7.09
C PHE A 29 -9.86 -3.14 -8.23
N ARG A 30 -8.96 -3.10 -9.20
CA ARG A 30 -8.96 -4.06 -10.31
C ARG A 30 -8.34 -5.38 -9.89
N LYS A 31 -8.68 -6.43 -10.64
CA LYS A 31 -8.00 -7.73 -10.56
C LYS A 31 -6.49 -7.54 -10.81
N ASP A 32 -5.69 -8.32 -10.11
CA ASP A 32 -4.24 -8.28 -10.19
C ASP A 32 -3.69 -8.50 -11.62
N PRO A 33 -3.02 -7.50 -12.23
CA PRO A 33 -2.46 -7.63 -13.57
C PRO A 33 -1.25 -8.56 -13.66
N LEU A 34 -0.64 -8.94 -12.54
CA LEU A 34 0.50 -9.86 -12.47
C LEU A 34 0.09 -11.33 -12.33
N GLU A 35 -1.22 -11.60 -12.21
CA GLU A 35 -1.75 -12.96 -12.12
C GLU A 35 -1.29 -13.82 -13.32
N GLY A 36 -0.74 -15.00 -13.03
CA GLY A 36 -0.22 -15.93 -14.03
C GLY A 36 1.10 -15.48 -14.69
N ARG A 37 1.71 -14.37 -14.25
CA ARG A 37 2.96 -13.84 -14.82
C ARG A 37 4.09 -13.72 -13.81
N VAL A 38 3.83 -13.11 -12.65
CA VAL A 38 4.88 -12.79 -11.65
C VAL A 38 4.38 -13.08 -10.24
N GLY A 39 5.22 -13.71 -9.43
CA GLY A 39 4.91 -14.05 -8.04
C GLY A 39 3.76 -15.04 -7.90
N ARG A 40 3.36 -15.27 -6.64
CA ARG A 40 2.32 -16.21 -6.24
C ARG A 40 1.22 -15.44 -5.52
N ALA A 41 -0.02 -15.70 -5.91
CA ALA A 41 -1.19 -15.24 -5.17
C ALA A 41 -1.41 -16.15 -3.96
N SER A 42 -1.84 -15.57 -2.85
CA SER A 42 -2.19 -16.25 -1.61
C SER A 42 -3.49 -15.67 -1.07
N ASP A 43 -4.40 -16.54 -0.68
CA ASP A 43 -5.68 -16.25 -0.02
C ASP A 43 -5.66 -16.69 1.45
N TYR A 44 -4.48 -16.98 2.01
CA TYR A 44 -4.34 -17.51 3.37
C TYR A 44 -5.02 -16.63 4.42
N GLY A 45 -5.01 -15.31 4.20
CA GLY A 45 -5.66 -14.33 5.08
C GLY A 45 -7.18 -14.46 5.15
N MET A 46 -7.85 -15.08 4.17
CA MET A 46 -9.32 -15.24 4.17
C MET A 46 -9.85 -16.03 5.36
N LYS A 47 -9.00 -16.83 6.03
CA LYS A 47 -9.36 -17.62 7.21
C LYS A 47 -9.36 -16.80 8.51
N LEU A 48 -8.89 -15.55 8.45
CA LEU A 48 -8.61 -14.72 9.62
C LEU A 48 -9.37 -13.39 9.50
N PRO A 49 -9.99 -12.91 10.58
CA PRO A 49 -10.51 -11.55 10.62
C PRO A 49 -9.33 -10.57 10.62
N ILE A 50 -9.35 -9.61 9.69
CA ILE A 50 -8.34 -8.54 9.68
C ILE A 50 -8.82 -7.40 10.58
N LEU A 51 -8.07 -7.10 11.63
CA LEU A 51 -8.33 -5.98 12.53
C LEU A 51 -8.04 -4.65 11.83
N ARG A 52 -8.71 -3.58 12.28
CA ARG A 52 -8.61 -2.20 11.78
C ARG A 52 -9.22 -1.92 10.41
N SER A 53 -9.76 -2.91 9.72
CA SER A 53 -10.45 -2.77 8.44
C SER A 53 -11.95 -3.02 8.56
N ASN A 54 -12.73 -2.39 7.68
CA ASN A 54 -14.17 -2.63 7.60
C ASN A 54 -14.43 -4.05 7.08
N PRO A 55 -15.49 -4.75 7.55
CA PRO A 55 -15.79 -6.12 7.12
C PRO A 55 -15.87 -6.30 5.60
N GLU A 56 -16.38 -5.30 4.89
CA GLU A 56 -16.51 -5.32 3.42
C GLU A 56 -15.15 -5.18 2.72
N ASP A 57 -14.20 -4.47 3.34
CA ASP A 57 -12.87 -4.18 2.78
C ASP A 57 -11.80 -5.19 3.24
N GLN A 58 -12.14 -6.11 4.14
CA GLN A 58 -11.18 -7.11 4.65
C GLN A 58 -10.51 -7.88 3.51
N ILE A 59 -11.23 -8.11 2.42
CA ILE A 59 -10.72 -8.78 1.22
C ILE A 59 -9.42 -8.14 0.70
N LEU A 60 -9.29 -6.82 0.77
CA LEU A 60 -8.10 -6.06 0.31
C LEU A 60 -6.86 -6.28 1.20
N TYR A 61 -7.03 -6.90 2.35
CA TYR A 61 -5.97 -7.28 3.30
C TYR A 61 -5.83 -8.80 3.45
N GLN A 62 -6.80 -9.57 2.96
CA GLN A 62 -6.83 -11.03 3.08
C GLN A 62 -6.19 -11.74 1.89
N THR A 63 -6.24 -11.13 0.70
CA THR A 63 -5.48 -11.59 -0.46
C THR A 63 -4.15 -10.88 -0.54
N GLU A 64 -3.10 -11.60 -0.94
CA GLU A 64 -1.77 -11.04 -1.12
C GLU A 64 -1.07 -11.63 -2.34
N ARG A 65 -0.18 -10.85 -2.94
CA ARG A 65 0.84 -11.34 -3.86
C ARG A 65 2.20 -11.26 -3.19
N TYR A 66 2.93 -12.36 -3.20
CA TYR A 66 4.33 -12.42 -2.79
C TYR A 66 5.20 -13.01 -3.89
N ASN A 67 6.50 -12.75 -3.86
CA ASN A 67 7.45 -13.34 -4.80
C ASN A 67 8.79 -13.65 -4.13
N GLU A 68 9.50 -14.67 -4.62
CA GLU A 68 10.83 -15.05 -4.11
C GLU A 68 11.93 -14.08 -4.55
N GLU A 69 11.62 -13.23 -5.53
CA GLU A 69 12.48 -12.18 -6.07
C GLU A 69 11.78 -10.81 -6.00
N THR A 70 12.53 -9.75 -6.27
CA THR A 70 11.97 -8.40 -6.42
C THR A 70 10.91 -8.38 -7.52
N PHE A 71 9.76 -7.78 -7.25
CA PHE A 71 8.68 -7.60 -8.23
C PHE A 71 8.06 -6.23 -8.07
N GLY A 72 7.26 -5.80 -9.05
CA GLY A 72 6.67 -4.48 -8.99
C GLY A 72 5.52 -4.26 -9.95
N TYR A 73 4.88 -3.10 -9.82
CA TYR A 73 3.82 -2.62 -10.68
C TYR A 73 4.29 -1.40 -11.47
N GLU A 74 3.87 -1.33 -12.73
CA GLU A 74 4.04 -0.15 -13.58
C GLU A 74 2.70 0.58 -13.70
N VAL A 75 2.66 1.85 -13.28
CA VAL A 75 1.44 2.67 -13.35
C VAL A 75 1.66 3.86 -14.27
N PRO A 76 0.93 3.98 -15.39
CA PRO A 76 1.04 5.15 -16.26
C PRO A 76 0.37 6.38 -15.60
N ILE A 77 1.11 7.48 -15.44
CA ILE A 77 0.58 8.76 -14.95
C ILE A 77 0.82 9.81 -16.04
N LYS A 78 -0.28 10.43 -16.49
CA LYS A 78 -0.28 11.38 -17.62
C LYS A 78 -0.30 12.83 -17.19
N GLU A 79 -0.84 13.10 -16.02
CA GLU A 79 -1.05 14.44 -15.51
C GLU A 79 0.03 14.80 -14.49
N GLU A 80 0.31 16.09 -14.39
CA GLU A 80 1.17 16.64 -13.34
C GLU A 80 0.29 17.05 -12.17
N GLY A 81 0.78 16.84 -10.96
CA GLY A 81 0.00 17.06 -9.76
C GLY A 81 0.62 16.44 -8.52
N ASP A 82 -0.06 16.63 -7.41
CA ASP A 82 0.24 15.96 -6.16
C ASP A 82 -0.56 14.65 -6.14
N TYR A 83 0.11 13.57 -5.73
CA TYR A 83 -0.44 12.22 -5.70
C TYR A 83 -0.09 11.55 -4.38
N VAL A 84 -0.90 10.57 -4.01
CA VAL A 84 -0.61 9.71 -2.86
C VAL A 84 -0.69 8.27 -3.30
N LEU A 85 0.40 7.53 -3.07
CA LEU A 85 0.43 6.08 -3.17
C LEU A 85 0.08 5.50 -1.80
N VAL A 86 -0.93 4.64 -1.76
CA VAL A 86 -1.33 3.91 -0.55
C VAL A 86 -1.10 2.43 -0.81
N LEU A 87 -0.27 1.83 0.03
CA LEU A 87 0.04 0.40 -0.01
C LEU A 87 -0.60 -0.26 1.20
N LYS A 88 -1.41 -1.30 0.95
CA LYS A 88 -2.13 -2.05 1.97
C LYS A 88 -1.42 -3.37 2.23
N PHE A 89 -1.18 -3.65 3.49
CA PHE A 89 -0.49 -4.83 3.99
C PHE A 89 -1.22 -5.42 5.20
N ALA A 90 -1.08 -6.73 5.40
CA ALA A 90 -1.41 -7.41 6.65
C ALA A 90 -0.46 -8.59 6.83
N GLU A 91 0.05 -8.86 8.03
CA GLU A 91 0.83 -10.08 8.30
C GLU A 91 -0.09 -11.16 8.86
N VAL A 92 -0.28 -12.23 8.08
CA VAL A 92 -1.19 -13.34 8.38
C VAL A 92 -0.47 -14.67 8.55
N TYR A 93 0.80 -14.75 8.12
CA TYR A 93 1.57 -15.99 8.12
C TYR A 93 2.53 -16.05 9.31
N PHE A 94 3.29 -14.98 9.56
CA PHE A 94 4.26 -14.94 10.65
C PHE A 94 3.70 -14.39 11.95
N ALA A 95 4.18 -14.96 13.05
CA ALA A 95 3.76 -14.59 14.40
C ALA A 95 4.88 -13.92 15.21
N GLN A 96 5.96 -13.48 14.56
CA GLN A 96 7.11 -12.83 15.18
C GLN A 96 7.69 -11.75 14.26
N SER A 97 8.28 -10.71 14.86
CA SER A 97 9.04 -9.68 14.13
C SER A 97 10.35 -10.24 13.57
N GLN A 98 10.94 -9.51 12.63
CA GLN A 98 12.15 -9.83 11.88
C GLN A 98 12.06 -11.14 11.08
N GLN A 99 10.86 -11.66 10.82
CA GLN A 99 10.67 -12.83 9.94
C GLN A 99 10.46 -12.42 8.49
N LYS A 100 9.78 -11.30 8.24
CA LYS A 100 9.56 -10.75 6.91
C LYS A 100 9.92 -9.27 6.91
N VAL A 101 11.03 -8.96 6.26
CA VAL A 101 11.54 -7.61 6.12
C VAL A 101 11.92 -7.40 4.66
N PHE A 102 11.34 -6.37 4.05
CA PHE A 102 11.57 -6.01 2.66
C PHE A 102 11.54 -4.48 2.48
N ASP A 103 12.12 -4.00 1.38
CA ASP A 103 12.06 -2.58 1.04
C ASP A 103 10.98 -2.34 -0.01
N VAL A 104 10.41 -1.13 0.00
CA VAL A 104 9.58 -0.61 -1.07
C VAL A 104 10.33 0.52 -1.76
N ARG A 105 10.42 0.42 -3.08
CA ARG A 105 10.98 1.45 -3.95
C ARG A 105 9.93 2.05 -4.86
N LEU A 106 10.09 3.33 -5.13
CA LEU A 106 9.25 4.10 -6.02
C LEU A 106 10.15 4.86 -7.00
N ASN A 107 10.10 4.47 -8.27
CA ASN A 107 10.95 4.98 -9.35
C ASN A 107 12.45 4.93 -9.00
N GLY A 108 12.88 3.83 -8.37
CA GLY A 108 14.26 3.60 -7.91
C GLY A 108 14.60 4.17 -6.53
N HIS A 109 13.75 5.05 -5.96
CA HIS A 109 13.95 5.64 -4.63
C HIS A 109 13.39 4.74 -3.54
N VAL A 110 14.11 4.54 -2.43
CA VAL A 110 13.63 3.74 -1.31
C VAL A 110 12.66 4.57 -0.48
N VAL A 111 11.37 4.26 -0.55
CA VAL A 111 10.31 4.99 0.15
C VAL A 111 9.91 4.34 1.48
N VAL A 112 10.09 3.03 1.59
CA VAL A 112 9.95 2.32 2.86
C VAL A 112 11.12 1.37 2.95
N LYS A 113 11.92 1.51 4.01
CA LYS A 113 13.09 0.68 4.25
C LYS A 113 12.83 -0.28 5.41
N ASP A 114 13.30 -1.51 5.28
CA ASP A 114 13.23 -2.53 6.32
C ASP A 114 11.79 -2.72 6.86
N LEU A 115 10.79 -2.77 5.96
CA LEU A 115 9.38 -2.90 6.33
C LEU A 115 9.11 -4.25 6.97
N ASP A 116 8.80 -4.22 8.26
CA ASP A 116 8.31 -5.35 9.04
C ASP A 116 6.85 -5.11 9.46
N ILE A 117 5.92 -5.75 8.77
CA ILE A 117 4.48 -5.57 9.02
C ILE A 117 4.10 -6.08 10.41
N PHE A 118 4.69 -7.18 10.87
CA PHE A 118 4.40 -7.75 12.18
C PHE A 118 4.86 -6.82 13.30
N ASP A 119 6.06 -6.26 13.19
CA ASP A 119 6.59 -5.33 14.19
C ASP A 119 5.73 -4.05 14.30
N ARG A 120 5.12 -3.62 13.18
CA ARG A 120 4.28 -2.41 13.13
C ARG A 120 2.89 -2.60 13.74
N VAL A 121 2.21 -3.70 13.40
CA VAL A 121 0.77 -3.87 13.72
C VAL A 121 0.41 -5.25 14.29
N GLY A 122 1.38 -6.14 14.43
CA GLY A 122 1.17 -7.51 14.88
C GLY A 122 0.53 -8.42 13.82
N HIS A 123 -0.05 -9.51 14.29
CA HIS A 123 -0.69 -10.53 13.46
C HIS A 123 -2.14 -10.17 13.13
N SER A 124 -2.56 -10.45 11.88
CA SER A 124 -3.94 -10.26 11.39
C SER A 124 -4.48 -8.83 11.55
N THR A 125 -3.61 -7.83 11.40
CA THR A 125 -3.98 -6.42 11.50
C THR A 125 -3.67 -5.69 10.20
N ALA A 126 -4.57 -4.82 9.75
CA ALA A 126 -4.36 -3.97 8.60
C ALA A 126 -3.30 -2.90 8.87
N HIS A 127 -2.41 -2.72 7.89
CA HIS A 127 -1.36 -1.70 7.87
C HIS A 127 -1.33 -1.01 6.51
N ASP A 128 -1.33 0.32 6.54
CA ASP A 128 -1.30 1.16 5.34
C ASP A 128 -0.02 2.01 5.35
N GLU A 129 0.79 1.90 4.30
CA GLU A 129 1.89 2.84 4.04
C GLU A 129 1.40 3.92 3.08
N ILE A 130 1.43 5.17 3.52
CA ILE A 130 0.94 6.33 2.79
C ILE A 130 2.14 7.16 2.33
N ILE A 131 2.37 7.18 1.01
CA ILE A 131 3.55 7.78 0.40
C ILE A 131 3.09 8.96 -0.47
N PRO A 132 3.22 10.21 0.03
CA PRO A 132 2.96 11.39 -0.79
C PRO A 132 4.07 11.59 -1.82
N MET A 133 3.67 11.96 -3.03
CA MET A 133 4.57 12.29 -4.12
C MET A 133 4.02 13.46 -4.95
N SER A 134 4.90 14.17 -5.64
CA SER A 134 4.50 15.23 -6.57
C SER A 134 5.18 15.06 -7.91
N ILE A 135 4.44 15.30 -8.99
CA ILE A 135 4.96 15.25 -10.35
C ILE A 135 4.83 16.65 -10.95
N ARG A 136 5.95 17.30 -11.25
CA ARG A 136 5.98 18.66 -11.81
C ARG A 136 7.09 18.80 -12.84
N LYS A 137 6.78 19.35 -14.01
CA LYS A 137 7.72 19.56 -15.13
C LYS A 137 8.51 18.28 -15.47
N GLY A 138 7.85 17.14 -15.52
CA GLY A 138 8.48 15.84 -15.79
C GLY A 138 9.46 15.36 -14.71
N LYS A 139 9.37 15.86 -13.48
CA LYS A 139 10.13 15.38 -12.33
C LYS A 139 9.18 14.83 -11.26
N LEU A 140 9.52 13.67 -10.73
CA LEU A 140 8.87 13.06 -9.58
C LEU A 140 9.64 13.46 -8.33
N SER A 141 8.96 13.97 -7.32
CA SER A 141 9.50 14.18 -5.99
C SER A 141 8.78 13.31 -4.98
N VAL A 142 9.54 12.57 -4.17
CA VAL A 142 9.04 11.68 -3.13
C VAL A 142 10.03 11.72 -1.95
N GLN A 143 9.53 11.90 -0.73
CA GLN A 143 10.35 11.96 0.50
C GLN A 143 11.57 12.91 0.43
N GLY A 144 11.48 14.01 -0.32
CA GLY A 144 12.58 14.96 -0.51
C GLY A 144 13.60 14.56 -1.58
N GLU A 145 13.52 13.34 -2.12
CA GLU A 145 14.26 12.94 -3.31
C GLU A 145 13.53 13.42 -4.57
N VAL A 146 14.29 13.69 -5.64
CA VAL A 146 13.76 14.13 -6.93
C VAL A 146 14.41 13.31 -8.04
N SER A 147 13.60 12.69 -8.90
CA SER A 147 14.06 11.99 -10.11
C SER A 147 13.30 12.42 -11.36
N THR A 148 13.83 12.05 -12.52
CA THR A 148 13.16 12.20 -13.80
C THR A 148 11.95 11.27 -13.87
N PHE A 149 10.80 11.82 -14.24
CA PHE A 149 9.57 11.06 -14.45
C PHE A 149 9.34 10.86 -15.95
N THR A 150 9.18 9.61 -16.37
CA THR A 150 9.09 9.22 -17.79
C THR A 150 7.65 8.85 -18.23
N GLY A 151 6.64 9.28 -17.47
CA GLY A 151 5.23 8.97 -17.73
C GLY A 151 4.74 7.66 -17.11
N LYS A 152 5.64 6.89 -16.50
CA LYS A 152 5.31 5.67 -15.75
C LYS A 152 5.93 5.73 -14.36
N LEU A 153 5.13 5.36 -13.38
CA LEU A 153 5.56 5.12 -12.02
C LEU A 153 5.92 3.65 -11.85
N TYR A 154 7.10 3.38 -11.32
CA TYR A 154 7.57 2.05 -10.98
C TYR A 154 7.45 1.86 -9.48
N ILE A 155 6.67 0.89 -9.02
CA ILE A 155 6.55 0.54 -7.60
C ILE A 155 7.15 -0.85 -7.44
N GLU A 156 8.25 -0.97 -6.73
CA GLU A 156 9.00 -2.22 -6.59
C GLU A 156 9.05 -2.66 -5.13
N PHE A 157 8.74 -3.92 -4.89
CA PHE A 157 8.91 -4.58 -3.59
C PHE A 157 10.18 -5.42 -3.66
N VAL A 158 11.21 -4.98 -2.96
CA VAL A 158 12.57 -5.48 -3.10
C VAL A 158 12.81 -6.62 -2.13
N LYS A 159 13.33 -7.74 -2.64
CA LYS A 159 13.70 -8.88 -1.81
C LYS A 159 14.80 -8.52 -0.83
N GLY A 160 14.46 -8.53 0.46
CA GLY A 160 15.41 -8.43 1.56
C GLY A 160 16.09 -9.77 1.89
N TYR A 161 16.95 -9.76 2.93
CA TYR A 161 17.66 -10.95 3.40
C TYR A 161 16.75 -12.00 4.06
N TYR A 162 15.62 -11.57 4.62
CA TYR A 162 14.67 -12.41 5.33
C TYR A 162 13.70 -13.10 4.35
N ASP A 163 12.40 -13.01 4.57
CA ASP A 163 11.38 -13.61 3.72
C ASP A 163 11.04 -12.77 2.47
N ASN A 164 10.08 -13.25 1.70
CA ASN A 164 9.63 -12.73 0.43
C ASN A 164 8.86 -11.39 0.55
N PRO A 165 9.11 -10.41 -0.33
CA PRO A 165 8.30 -9.22 -0.43
C PRO A 165 6.86 -9.59 -0.75
N LYS A 166 5.91 -8.80 -0.24
CA LYS A 166 4.49 -8.97 -0.50
C LYS A 166 3.73 -7.67 -0.52
N VAL A 167 2.52 -7.68 -1.07
CA VAL A 167 1.53 -6.61 -0.95
C VAL A 167 0.12 -7.20 -1.03
N CYS A 168 -0.84 -6.62 -0.30
CA CYS A 168 -2.24 -7.07 -0.31
C CYS A 168 -3.08 -6.29 -1.32
N ALA A 169 -2.98 -4.96 -1.29
CA ALA A 169 -3.59 -4.11 -2.29
C ALA A 169 -2.78 -2.81 -2.40
N LEU A 170 -2.98 -2.08 -3.49
CA LEU A 170 -2.45 -0.72 -3.59
C LEU A 170 -3.34 0.15 -4.47
N TYR A 171 -3.32 1.44 -4.19
CA TYR A 171 -3.93 2.43 -5.06
C TYR A 171 -3.15 3.74 -5.07
N ILE A 172 -3.35 4.50 -6.14
CA ILE A 172 -2.82 5.84 -6.32
C ILE A 172 -3.99 6.77 -6.56
N MET A 173 -4.00 7.88 -5.85
CA MET A 173 -4.96 8.96 -6.01
C MET A 173 -4.25 10.29 -6.24
N ALA A 174 -4.89 11.17 -7.02
CA ALA A 174 -4.53 12.57 -7.11
C ALA A 174 -5.03 13.31 -5.86
N GLY A 175 -4.20 14.16 -5.27
CA GLY A 175 -4.54 14.89 -4.04
C GLY A 175 -3.45 14.77 -2.99
N THR A 176 -3.86 14.89 -1.72
CA THR A 176 -2.98 14.97 -0.56
C THR A 176 -3.26 13.84 0.44
N VAL A 177 -2.37 13.69 1.43
CA VAL A 177 -2.53 12.66 2.47
C VAL A 177 -3.78 12.86 3.32
N ASP A 178 -4.31 14.09 3.38
CA ASP A 178 -5.54 14.41 4.10
C ASP A 178 -6.79 13.83 3.44
N ASP A 179 -6.72 13.54 2.14
CA ASP A 179 -7.80 12.93 1.37
C ASP A 179 -7.85 11.40 1.55
N VAL A 180 -6.81 10.78 2.09
CA VAL A 180 -6.70 9.32 2.23
C VAL A 180 -7.59 8.80 3.38
N PRO A 181 -8.47 7.81 3.13
CA PRO A 181 -9.22 7.14 4.19
C PRO A 181 -8.29 6.51 5.22
N LYS A 182 -8.54 6.81 6.50
CA LYS A 182 -7.73 6.30 7.61
C LYS A 182 -8.29 4.97 8.12
N LEU A 183 -7.40 4.02 8.39
CA LEU A 183 -7.73 2.79 9.10
C LEU A 183 -8.33 3.07 10.48
N GLN A 184 -9.16 2.15 10.97
CA GLN A 184 -9.68 2.22 12.33
C GLN A 184 -8.52 2.20 13.34
N PRO A 185 -8.69 2.78 14.55
CA PRO A 185 -7.63 2.79 15.57
C PRO A 185 -7.23 1.37 15.97
N HIS A 186 -5.97 1.19 16.33
CA HIS A 186 -5.46 -0.10 16.76
C HIS A 186 -5.99 -0.44 18.17
N PRO A 187 -6.61 -1.62 18.39
CA PRO A 187 -7.28 -1.97 19.67
C PRO A 187 -6.34 -2.20 20.87
N GLY A 188 -5.05 -1.87 20.73
CA GLY A 188 -4.01 -2.10 21.75
C GLY A 188 -2.79 -1.18 21.63
N LEU A 189 -2.85 -0.21 20.70
CA LEU A 189 -1.91 0.90 20.57
C LEU A 189 -2.77 2.16 20.60
N GLU A 190 -3.46 2.38 21.71
CA GLU A 190 -3.96 3.72 21.98
C GLU A 190 -2.71 4.62 22.02
N LYS A 191 -2.69 5.66 21.17
CA LYS A 191 -1.78 6.76 21.41
C LYS A 191 -2.05 7.18 22.85
N LYS A 192 -1.05 7.04 23.72
CA LYS A 192 -0.90 8.01 24.79
C LYS A 192 -0.80 9.34 24.05
N GLU A 193 -1.92 10.02 23.89
CA GLU A 193 -1.89 11.45 23.62
C GLU A 193 -0.99 12.00 24.71
N GLU A 194 0.09 12.63 24.27
CA GLU A 194 0.95 13.43 25.11
C GLU A 194 0.01 14.38 25.86
N GLU A 195 -0.19 14.14 27.15
CA GLU A 195 -0.56 15.19 28.08
C GLU A 195 0.61 16.19 28.09
N GLU A 196 0.69 17.00 27.03
CA GLU A 196 1.17 18.37 27.16
C GLU A 196 0.08 19.15 27.90
N GLU A 197 0.11 19.14 29.24
CA GLU A 197 -0.40 20.26 30.04
C GLU A 197 0.61 20.57 31.16
N GLU A 198 1.29 21.71 30.95
CA GLU A 198 1.95 22.66 31.89
C GLU A 198 2.76 22.18 33.11
#